data_AF-A0A958DW48-F1
#
_entry.id   AF-A0A958DW48-F1
#
_cell.length_a   1.000
_cell.length_b   1.000
_cell.length_c   1.000
_cell.angle_alpha   90.00
_cell.angle_beta   90.00
_cell.angle_gamma   90.00
#
_symmetry.space_group_name_H-M   'P 1'
#
loop_
_entity.id
_entity.type
_entity.pdbx_description
1 polymer ?
#
loop_
_entity_poly.entity_id
_entity_poly.type
_entity_poly.pdbx_seq_one_letter_code
_entity_poly.pdbx_strand_id
1 'polypeptide(L)'
;MKTSILHISAVLLFILLMFIFPFKLINPGPLISGHQDIQKDCLSCHSPFSGTSTDKCISCHVPEKIGIVTVSGNEMPDSVKTPFHKELSSIQCASCHTDHAGILAESATTRFTHSLLPASIADACLSCHESGKPDDKLHMDLASNCSGCHTTDRWQNARLDHDQLPAVFQKDCVGCHSEHRPADGLHRNSGNACYDCHSTNTWKPSTFDHDQYFRFDRHHPADCQSCHENPENFK
;
A
#
# COMPACT_ATOMS: atom_id res chain seq x y z
N MET A 1 -15.49 60.88 7.36
CA MET A 1 -16.23 60.84 8.64
C MET A 1 -17.26 59.72 8.70
N LYS A 2 -18.27 59.65 7.82
CA LYS A 2 -19.30 58.59 7.86
C LYS A 2 -18.75 57.16 7.74
N THR A 3 -17.75 56.95 6.89
CA THR A 3 -17.08 55.65 6.74
C THR A 3 -16.32 55.25 8.00
N SER A 4 -15.60 56.16 8.64
CA SER A 4 -14.86 55.90 9.90
C SER A 4 -15.79 55.59 11.08
N ILE A 5 -16.95 56.25 11.18
CA ILE A 5 -17.94 55.97 12.23
C ILE A 5 -18.53 54.57 12.04
N LEU A 6 -18.83 54.18 10.79
CA LEU A 6 -19.34 52.83 10.48
C LEU A 6 -18.35 51.73 10.87
N HIS A 7 -17.05 51.93 10.63
CA HIS A 7 -16.01 50.97 11.02
C HIS A 7 -15.88 50.85 12.55
N ILE A 8 -15.91 51.98 13.27
CA ILE A 8 -15.83 51.98 14.74
C ILE A 8 -17.06 51.29 15.34
N SER A 9 -18.26 51.58 14.83
CA SER A 9 -19.49 50.91 15.28
C SER A 9 -19.47 49.40 15.00
N ALA A 10 -18.94 48.97 13.85
CA ALA A 10 -18.80 47.56 13.52
C ALA A 10 -17.80 46.84 14.44
N VAL A 11 -16.65 47.46 14.75
CA VAL A 11 -15.66 46.90 15.68
C VAL A 11 -16.22 46.79 17.09
N LEU A 12 -16.90 47.83 17.58
CA LEU A 12 -17.53 47.81 18.91
C LEU A 12 -18.64 46.74 19.00
N LEU A 13 -19.45 46.59 17.95
CA LEU A 13 -20.47 45.54 17.88
C LEU A 13 -19.83 44.14 17.88
N PHE A 14 -18.72 43.96 17.15
CA PHE A 14 -18.01 42.68 17.12
C PHE A 14 -17.41 42.34 18.49
N ILE A 15 -16.78 43.31 19.17
CA ILE A 15 -16.26 43.14 20.54
C ILE A 15 -17.41 42.77 21.48
N LEU A 16 -18.54 43.49 21.43
CA LEU A 16 -19.72 43.21 22.23
C LEU A 16 -20.24 41.78 21.98
N LEU A 17 -20.33 41.37 20.72
CA LEU A 17 -20.76 40.02 20.35
C LEU A 17 -19.79 38.94 20.85
N MET A 18 -18.47 39.18 20.85
CA MET A 18 -17.50 38.27 21.46
C MET A 18 -17.70 38.12 22.97
N PHE A 19 -18.13 39.16 23.67
CA PHE A 19 -18.47 39.07 25.10
C PHE A 19 -19.81 38.35 25.35
N ILE A 20 -20.82 38.54 24.49
CA ILE A 20 -22.16 37.95 24.65
C ILE A 20 -22.20 36.48 24.18
N PHE A 21 -21.48 36.14 23.10
CA PHE A 21 -21.45 34.80 22.51
C PHE A 21 -20.02 34.26 22.31
N PRO A 22 -19.17 34.24 23.37
CA PRO A 22 -17.77 33.88 23.24
C PRO A 22 -17.61 32.47 22.66
N PHE A 23 -18.41 31.52 23.14
CA PHE A 23 -18.33 30.13 22.68
C PHE A 23 -18.81 29.96 21.25
N LYS A 24 -19.84 30.67 20.76
CA LYS A 24 -20.29 30.49 19.36
C LYS A 24 -19.37 31.17 18.34
N LEU A 25 -18.62 32.18 18.75
CA LEU A 25 -17.73 32.95 17.87
C LEU A 25 -16.27 32.47 17.91
N ILE A 26 -15.84 31.86 19.02
CA ILE A 26 -14.44 31.46 19.25
C ILE A 26 -14.30 29.93 19.36
N ASN A 27 -15.31 29.23 19.89
CA ASN A 27 -15.27 27.78 20.06
C ASN A 27 -16.06 27.12 18.91
N PRO A 28 -15.38 26.37 18.04
CA PRO A 28 -16.02 25.87 16.83
C PRO A 28 -16.90 24.62 17.12
N GLY A 29 -16.85 24.05 18.33
CA GLY A 29 -17.68 22.93 18.77
C GLY A 29 -17.04 22.12 19.92
N PRO A 30 -17.78 21.17 20.54
CA PRO A 30 -17.20 20.29 21.56
C PRO A 30 -15.99 19.53 21.03
N LEU A 31 -15.06 19.14 21.89
CA LEU A 31 -13.91 18.32 21.49
C LEU A 31 -14.33 16.86 21.27
N ILE A 32 -13.44 16.02 20.75
CA ILE A 32 -13.61 14.56 20.69
C ILE A 32 -13.68 13.95 22.10
N SER A 33 -14.26 12.74 22.21
CA SER A 33 -14.46 12.06 23.48
C SER A 33 -13.19 11.92 24.32
N GLY A 34 -12.04 11.69 23.69
CA GLY A 34 -10.75 11.55 24.38
C GLY A 34 -10.23 12.83 25.05
N HIS A 35 -10.72 14.00 24.67
CA HIS A 35 -10.22 15.29 25.15
C HIS A 35 -11.28 16.12 25.90
N GLN A 36 -12.37 15.49 26.36
CA GLN A 36 -13.41 16.21 27.13
C GLN A 36 -12.85 16.90 28.38
N ASP A 37 -11.84 16.30 29.02
CA ASP A 37 -11.23 16.83 30.24
C ASP A 37 -10.49 18.17 30.05
N ILE A 38 -10.08 18.48 28.82
CA ILE A 38 -9.37 19.72 28.46
C ILE A 38 -10.22 20.70 27.65
N GLN A 39 -11.54 20.47 27.55
CA GLN A 39 -12.46 21.28 26.73
C GLN A 39 -12.42 22.79 27.04
N LYS A 40 -12.05 23.17 28.27
CA LYS A 40 -11.97 24.57 28.71
C LYS A 40 -10.57 25.18 28.57
N ASP A 41 -9.56 24.37 28.28
CA ASP A 41 -8.16 24.80 28.24
C ASP A 41 -7.65 24.90 26.79
N CYS A 42 -8.22 25.86 26.04
CA CYS A 42 -7.94 26.04 24.61
C CYS A 42 -6.44 26.21 24.31
N LEU A 43 -5.68 26.81 25.23
CA LEU A 43 -4.26 27.09 25.07
C LEU A 43 -3.39 25.84 25.24
N SER A 44 -3.96 24.71 25.69
CA SER A 44 -3.28 23.42 25.68
C SER A 44 -2.87 23.02 24.26
N CYS A 45 -3.71 23.31 23.27
CA CYS A 45 -3.46 22.95 21.86
C CYS A 45 -3.21 24.18 20.97
N HIS A 46 -3.80 25.34 21.29
CA HIS A 46 -3.63 26.57 20.51
C HIS A 46 -2.56 27.49 21.08
N SER A 47 -1.76 28.06 20.19
CA SER A 47 -0.92 29.22 20.44
C SER A 47 -1.64 30.49 19.97
N PRO A 48 -1.58 31.60 20.73
CA PRO A 48 -2.20 32.86 20.32
C PRO A 48 -1.77 33.28 18.91
N PHE A 49 -2.74 33.60 18.05
CA PHE A 49 -2.55 34.05 16.67
C PHE A 49 -1.90 33.06 15.69
N SER A 50 -1.45 31.88 16.14
CA SER A 50 -0.78 30.89 15.29
C SER A 50 -1.49 29.53 15.22
N GLY A 51 -2.64 29.38 15.88
CA GLY A 51 -3.44 28.15 15.82
C GLY A 51 -2.76 27.00 16.55
N THR A 52 -2.93 25.76 16.04
CA THR A 52 -2.34 24.57 16.66
C THR A 52 -0.92 24.31 16.14
N SER A 53 -0.05 23.81 17.03
CA SER A 53 1.33 23.43 16.69
C SER A 53 1.59 21.98 17.07
N THR A 54 2.37 21.27 16.25
CA THR A 54 2.76 19.86 16.50
C THR A 54 3.37 19.67 17.89
N ASP A 55 4.19 20.62 18.37
CA ASP A 55 4.86 20.54 19.67
C ASP A 55 3.89 20.41 20.86
N LYS A 56 2.71 21.03 20.76
CA LYS A 56 1.66 20.96 21.79
C LYS A 56 0.92 19.62 21.78
N CYS A 57 0.86 18.97 20.62
CA CYS A 57 0.30 17.62 20.52
C CYS A 57 1.27 16.61 21.13
N ILE A 58 2.54 16.68 20.74
CA ILE A 58 3.56 15.71 21.16
C ILE A 58 3.97 15.82 22.64
N SER A 59 3.67 16.95 23.30
CA SER A 59 3.90 17.09 24.74
C SER A 59 3.09 16.10 25.58
N CYS A 60 1.95 15.65 25.06
CA CYS A 60 1.11 14.61 25.68
C CYS A 60 1.13 13.30 24.87
N HIS A 61 1.19 13.39 23.53
CA HIS A 61 1.20 12.24 22.62
C HIS A 61 2.60 11.95 22.08
N VAL A 62 3.37 11.13 22.79
CA VAL A 62 4.67 10.68 22.29
C VAL A 62 4.49 9.87 21.00
N PRO A 63 5.04 10.29 19.84
CA PRO A 63 4.75 9.69 18.53
C PRO A 63 4.92 8.17 18.48
N GLU A 64 5.95 7.63 19.13
CA GLU A 64 6.23 6.19 19.19
C GLU A 64 5.21 5.37 20.00
N LYS A 65 4.37 6.03 20.80
CA LYS A 65 3.37 5.42 21.68
C LYS A 65 1.95 5.57 21.16
N ILE A 66 1.72 6.42 20.16
CA ILE A 66 0.41 6.65 19.57
C ILE A 66 -0.10 5.36 18.94
N GLY A 67 -1.31 4.94 19.33
CA GLY A 67 -1.93 3.68 18.88
C GLY A 67 -1.49 2.45 19.68
N ILE A 68 -0.58 2.60 20.64
CA ILE A 68 -0.12 1.51 21.53
C ILE A 68 -0.70 1.72 22.93
N VAL A 69 -0.48 2.91 23.49
CA VAL A 69 -0.97 3.30 24.82
C VAL A 69 -1.63 4.66 24.77
N THR A 70 -2.60 4.88 25.65
CA THR A 70 -3.21 6.19 25.88
C THR A 70 -2.26 7.08 26.68
N VAL A 71 -2.53 8.39 26.71
CA VAL A 71 -1.78 9.36 27.55
C VAL A 71 -1.83 8.97 29.04
N SER A 72 -2.91 8.31 29.46
CA SER A 72 -3.07 7.80 30.83
C SER A 72 -2.35 6.47 31.09
N GLY A 73 -1.62 5.93 30.11
CA GLY A 73 -0.82 4.70 30.24
C GLY A 73 -1.59 3.40 30.06
N ASN A 74 -2.88 3.45 29.67
CA ASN A 74 -3.66 2.25 29.39
C ASN A 74 -3.36 1.73 27.97
N GLU A 75 -3.26 0.42 27.80
CA GLU A 75 -3.10 -0.18 26.47
C GLU A 75 -4.34 0.05 25.59
N MET A 76 -4.11 0.26 24.30
CA MET A 76 -5.20 0.38 23.33
C MET A 76 -5.77 -0.99 22.93
N PRO A 77 -7.09 -1.14 22.73
CA PRO A 77 -7.74 -2.44 22.48
C PRO A 77 -7.31 -3.19 21.21
N ASP A 78 -6.53 -2.56 20.32
CA ASP A 78 -6.03 -3.13 19.06
C ASP A 78 -4.58 -2.68 18.79
N SER A 79 -3.70 -2.72 19.80
CA SER A 79 -2.28 -2.30 19.73
C SER A 79 -1.39 -3.10 18.75
N VAL A 80 -2.00 -3.86 17.84
CA VAL A 80 -1.37 -4.92 17.03
C VAL A 80 -1.03 -4.46 15.60
N LYS A 81 -1.25 -3.20 15.21
CA LYS A 81 -0.95 -2.76 13.84
C LYS A 81 0.16 -1.70 13.78
N THR A 82 1.08 -1.93 12.84
CA THR A 82 2.27 -1.15 12.49
C THR A 82 2.19 0.34 12.88
N PRO A 83 3.07 0.83 13.79
CA PRO A 83 3.00 2.19 14.32
C PRO A 83 3.48 3.21 13.27
N PHE A 84 2.57 3.68 12.44
CA PHE A 84 2.90 4.58 11.32
C PHE A 84 3.47 5.93 11.76
N HIS A 85 3.09 6.44 12.95
CA HIS A 85 3.55 7.73 13.47
C HIS A 85 5.05 7.80 13.77
N LYS A 86 5.71 6.65 13.94
CA LYS A 86 7.12 6.57 14.31
C LYS A 86 8.05 7.18 13.25
N GLU A 87 7.69 7.03 11.98
CA GLU A 87 8.57 7.36 10.84
C GLU A 87 8.07 8.55 10.01
N LEU A 88 7.09 9.32 10.52
CA LEU A 88 6.55 10.49 9.82
C LEU A 88 7.53 11.66 9.89
N SER A 89 8.09 12.04 8.74
CA SER A 89 8.92 13.23 8.59
C SER A 89 8.05 14.51 8.53
N SER A 90 8.08 15.29 9.61
CA SER A 90 7.63 16.71 9.67
C SER A 90 6.19 17.00 9.20
N ILE A 91 5.19 16.31 9.76
CA ILE A 91 3.77 16.58 9.48
C ILE A 91 3.11 17.33 10.64
N GLN A 92 2.23 18.29 10.31
CA GLN A 92 1.34 18.91 11.29
C GLN A 92 0.23 17.91 11.65
N CYS A 93 0.13 17.50 12.92
CA CYS A 93 -0.85 16.48 13.34
C CYS A 93 -2.29 16.82 12.91
N ALA A 94 -2.61 18.12 12.93
CA ALA A 94 -3.90 18.68 12.54
C ALA A 94 -4.20 18.55 11.02
N SER A 95 -3.23 18.16 10.19
CA SER A 95 -3.46 17.89 8.76
C SER A 95 -4.21 16.57 8.53
N CYS A 96 -4.12 15.62 9.46
CA CYS A 96 -4.80 14.32 9.38
C CYS A 96 -5.87 14.16 10.47
N HIS A 97 -5.70 14.82 11.62
CA HIS A 97 -6.61 14.72 12.75
C HIS A 97 -7.36 16.03 13.00
N THR A 98 -8.64 15.91 13.36
CA THR A 98 -9.43 17.01 13.94
C THR A 98 -9.76 16.71 15.38
N ASP A 99 -9.71 17.73 16.23
CA ASP A 99 -10.07 17.61 17.64
C ASP A 99 -11.48 18.09 17.95
N HIS A 100 -11.97 19.09 17.22
CA HIS A 100 -13.35 19.54 17.38
C HIS A 100 -14.30 18.54 16.72
N ALA A 101 -15.16 17.94 17.55
CA ALA A 101 -16.16 16.97 17.15
C ALA A 101 -17.19 17.63 16.22
N GLY A 102 -17.45 16.98 15.08
CA GLY A 102 -18.57 17.33 14.19
C GLY A 102 -18.31 18.39 13.13
N ILE A 103 -17.21 19.15 13.17
CA ILE A 103 -16.88 20.13 12.12
C ILE A 103 -16.25 19.46 10.90
N LEU A 104 -15.45 18.43 11.18
CA LEU A 104 -14.64 17.70 10.22
C LEU A 104 -14.67 16.20 10.54
N ALA A 105 -15.81 15.67 11.01
CA ALA A 105 -15.96 14.23 11.30
C ALA A 105 -15.55 13.36 10.08
N GLU A 106 -15.62 13.93 8.87
CA GLU A 106 -15.16 13.31 7.64
C GLU A 106 -13.75 13.73 7.17
N SER A 107 -13.08 14.73 7.78
CA SER A 107 -11.69 15.10 7.42
C SER A 107 -10.62 14.47 8.31
N ALA A 108 -11.01 13.70 9.33
CA ALA A 108 -10.10 12.80 10.05
C ALA A 108 -9.62 11.60 9.19
N THR A 109 -9.70 11.68 7.85
CA THR A 109 -9.82 10.51 6.97
C THR A 109 -8.76 10.42 5.89
N THR A 110 -7.66 11.16 5.97
CA THR A 110 -6.52 10.87 5.10
C THR A 110 -6.01 9.49 5.45
N ARG A 111 -6.35 8.51 4.62
CA ARG A 111 -5.79 7.16 4.70
C ARG A 111 -4.28 7.28 4.56
N PHE A 112 -3.56 6.49 5.36
CA PHE A 112 -2.12 6.41 5.25
C PHE A 112 -1.69 6.12 3.80
N THR A 113 -0.65 6.83 3.35
CA THR A 113 0.02 6.61 2.07
C THR A 113 1.53 6.61 2.28
N HIS A 114 2.23 5.68 1.62
CA HIS A 114 3.68 5.53 1.72
C HIS A 114 4.46 6.74 1.20
N SER A 115 3.84 7.62 0.41
CA SER A 115 4.44 8.88 -0.05
C SER A 115 4.70 9.89 1.07
N LEU A 116 4.17 9.66 2.28
CA LEU A 116 4.46 10.48 3.47
C LEU A 116 5.76 10.10 4.16
N LEU A 117 6.35 8.95 3.79
CA LEU A 117 7.56 8.43 4.41
C LEU A 117 8.82 8.85 3.62
N PRO A 118 9.97 8.99 4.30
CA PRO A 118 11.26 9.06 3.61
C PRO A 118 11.47 7.83 2.73
N ALA A 119 12.11 8.01 1.57
CA ALA A 119 12.35 6.92 0.60
C ALA A 119 13.03 5.69 1.26
N SER A 120 14.01 5.92 2.14
CA SER A 120 14.70 4.84 2.86
C SER A 120 13.79 3.97 3.73
N ILE A 121 12.70 4.54 4.26
CA ILE A 121 11.72 3.81 5.06
C ILE A 121 10.65 3.19 4.15
N ALA A 122 10.21 3.91 3.12
CA ALA A 122 9.24 3.42 2.16
C ALA A 122 9.72 2.15 1.43
N ASP A 123 11.01 2.06 1.13
CA ASP A 123 11.63 0.89 0.49
C ASP A 123 11.89 -0.27 1.46
N ALA A 124 11.92 -0.01 2.78
CA ALA A 124 12.19 -1.00 3.81
C ALA A 124 10.91 -1.75 4.25
N CYS A 125 10.20 -2.38 3.32
CA CYS A 125 8.85 -2.92 3.54
C CYS A 125 8.70 -3.77 4.82
N LEU A 126 9.70 -4.62 5.11
CA LEU A 126 9.69 -5.55 6.24
C LEU A 126 9.83 -4.86 7.60
N SER A 127 10.32 -3.61 7.68
CA SER A 127 10.37 -2.88 8.97
C SER A 127 8.99 -2.67 9.58
N CYS A 128 7.95 -2.73 8.74
CA CYS A 128 6.57 -2.42 9.07
C CYS A 128 5.60 -3.58 8.76
N HIS A 129 5.85 -4.33 7.69
CA HIS A 129 4.95 -5.38 7.18
C HIS A 129 5.43 -6.82 7.45
N GLU A 130 6.36 -7.01 8.39
CA GLU A 130 6.88 -8.34 8.77
C GLU A 130 5.75 -9.34 9.09
N SER A 131 4.77 -8.92 9.89
CA SER A 131 3.63 -9.77 10.29
C SER A 131 2.61 -10.02 9.18
N GLY A 132 2.66 -9.24 8.09
CA GLY A 132 1.75 -9.35 6.95
C GLY A 132 2.34 -10.14 5.77
N LYS A 133 3.58 -10.63 5.90
CA LYS A 133 4.26 -11.42 4.85
C LYS A 133 3.54 -12.78 4.68
N PRO A 134 3.09 -13.13 3.46
CA PRO A 134 2.60 -14.47 3.17
C PRO A 134 3.68 -15.54 3.34
N ASP A 135 3.28 -16.73 3.78
CA ASP A 135 4.13 -17.89 4.03
C ASP A 135 4.08 -18.94 2.89
N ASP A 136 3.55 -18.58 1.72
CA ASP A 136 3.51 -19.47 0.58
C ASP A 136 4.88 -19.66 -0.09
N LYS A 137 4.99 -20.73 -0.88
CA LYS A 137 6.22 -21.14 -1.55
C LYS A 137 6.82 -20.03 -2.43
N LEU A 138 6.01 -19.23 -3.12
CA LEU A 138 6.51 -18.14 -3.99
C LEU A 138 7.20 -17.07 -3.14
N HIS A 139 6.58 -16.63 -2.05
CA HIS A 139 7.16 -15.66 -1.12
C HIS A 139 8.31 -16.23 -0.29
N MET A 140 8.42 -17.54 -0.12
CA MET A 140 9.60 -18.15 0.53
C MET A 140 10.79 -18.22 -0.43
N ASP A 141 10.54 -18.56 -1.68
CA ASP A 141 11.59 -18.80 -2.69
C ASP A 141 12.13 -17.50 -3.30
N LEU A 142 11.33 -16.43 -3.38
CA LEU A 142 11.67 -15.18 -4.08
C LEU A 142 11.80 -13.91 -3.21
N ALA A 143 11.29 -13.90 -1.97
CA ALA A 143 11.01 -12.63 -1.28
C ALA A 143 12.19 -11.99 -0.51
N SER A 144 13.29 -11.72 -1.20
CA SER A 144 14.29 -10.76 -0.69
C SER A 144 14.00 -9.31 -1.12
N ASN A 145 13.18 -9.10 -2.16
CA ASN A 145 12.83 -7.77 -2.64
C ASN A 145 11.33 -7.64 -2.99
N CYS A 146 10.54 -7.09 -2.07
CA CYS A 146 9.09 -6.93 -2.24
C CYS A 146 8.73 -6.00 -3.41
N SER A 147 9.50 -4.92 -3.61
CA SER A 147 9.22 -3.91 -4.64
C SER A 147 9.47 -4.39 -6.07
N GLY A 148 10.13 -5.55 -6.23
CA GLY A 148 10.27 -6.20 -7.53
C GLY A 148 8.94 -6.72 -8.10
N CYS A 149 7.95 -7.00 -7.23
CA CYS A 149 6.63 -7.51 -7.65
C CYS A 149 5.47 -6.64 -7.16
N HIS A 150 5.59 -6.04 -5.98
CA HIS A 150 4.55 -5.24 -5.35
C HIS A 150 4.85 -3.75 -5.48
N THR A 151 3.78 -2.97 -5.58
CA THR A 151 3.81 -1.51 -5.47
C THR A 151 2.91 -1.08 -4.32
N THR A 152 3.16 0.10 -3.76
CA THR A 152 2.40 0.62 -2.62
C THR A 152 0.94 0.92 -2.94
N ASP A 153 0.61 1.08 -4.22
CA ASP A 153 -0.74 1.33 -4.75
C ASP A 153 -1.45 0.06 -5.25
N ARG A 154 -0.72 -1.02 -5.58
CA ARG A 154 -1.29 -2.29 -6.06
C ARG A 154 -0.79 -3.51 -5.30
N TRP A 155 -0.84 -3.45 -3.97
CA TRP A 155 -0.30 -4.51 -3.13
C TRP A 155 -0.93 -5.90 -3.37
N GLN A 156 -2.26 -5.97 -3.51
CA GLN A 156 -2.99 -7.23 -3.68
C GLN A 156 -2.91 -7.83 -5.09
N ASN A 157 -2.48 -7.04 -6.08
CA ASN A 157 -2.46 -7.43 -7.50
C ASN A 157 -1.05 -7.26 -8.06
N ALA A 158 -0.08 -7.93 -7.42
CA ALA A 158 1.28 -7.99 -7.92
C ALA A 158 1.33 -8.62 -9.31
N ARG A 159 2.18 -8.07 -10.17
CA ARG A 159 2.46 -8.66 -11.49
C ARG A 159 3.80 -9.38 -11.39
N LEU A 160 3.78 -10.68 -11.69
CA LEU A 160 5.01 -11.45 -11.85
C LEU A 160 5.58 -11.21 -13.25
N ASP A 161 6.80 -10.70 -13.31
CA ASP A 161 7.58 -10.61 -14.54
C ASP A 161 8.66 -11.70 -14.54
N HIS A 162 8.60 -12.60 -15.53
CA HIS A 162 9.54 -13.73 -15.63
C HIS A 162 10.98 -13.28 -15.86
N ASP A 163 11.19 -12.11 -16.47
CA ASP A 163 12.53 -11.59 -16.75
C ASP A 163 13.21 -11.06 -15.48
N GLN A 164 12.43 -10.72 -14.45
CA GLN A 164 12.91 -10.25 -13.15
C GLN A 164 13.16 -11.38 -12.14
N LEU A 165 12.82 -12.62 -12.49
CA LEU A 165 13.06 -13.77 -11.63
C LEU A 165 14.57 -14.07 -11.53
N PRO A 166 15.05 -14.58 -10.39
CA PRO A 166 16.41 -15.10 -10.29
C PRO A 166 16.67 -16.16 -11.37
N ALA A 167 17.89 -16.18 -11.92
CA ALA A 167 18.25 -17.04 -13.05
C ALA A 167 17.99 -18.55 -12.81
N VAL A 168 18.00 -18.99 -11.54
CA VAL A 168 17.66 -20.37 -11.16
C VAL A 168 16.19 -20.72 -11.46
N PHE A 169 15.28 -19.77 -11.26
CA PHE A 169 13.84 -19.96 -11.50
C PHE A 169 13.46 -19.69 -12.96
N GLN A 170 14.20 -18.83 -13.66
CA GLN A 170 13.89 -18.50 -15.06
C GLN A 170 13.77 -19.72 -15.96
N LYS A 171 14.55 -20.78 -15.71
CA LYS A 171 14.52 -22.03 -16.51
C LYS A 171 13.71 -23.17 -15.89
N ASP A 172 13.26 -23.02 -14.65
CA ASP A 172 12.50 -24.06 -13.95
C ASP A 172 10.99 -23.86 -14.13
N CYS A 173 10.53 -24.14 -15.35
CA CYS A 173 9.14 -23.93 -15.72
C CYS A 173 8.21 -24.87 -14.94
N VAL A 174 8.61 -26.14 -14.78
CA VAL A 174 7.81 -27.15 -14.07
C VAL A 174 7.78 -26.90 -12.56
N GLY A 175 8.79 -26.23 -12.00
CA GLY A 175 8.80 -25.83 -10.60
C GLY A 175 7.56 -25.02 -10.18
N CYS A 176 7.02 -24.21 -11.09
CA CYS A 176 5.80 -23.41 -10.86
C CYS A 176 4.60 -23.84 -11.70
N HIS A 177 4.79 -24.28 -12.95
CA HIS A 177 3.72 -24.58 -13.90
C HIS A 177 3.46 -26.08 -14.10
N SER A 178 3.79 -26.91 -13.11
CA SER A 178 3.56 -28.36 -13.17
C SER A 178 2.10 -28.73 -13.48
N GLU A 179 1.14 -28.04 -12.86
CA GLU A 179 -0.29 -28.29 -13.04
C GLU A 179 -0.84 -27.83 -14.40
N HIS A 180 -0.15 -26.90 -15.07
CA HIS A 180 -0.57 -26.34 -16.36
C HIS A 180 0.10 -27.04 -17.56
N ARG A 181 1.00 -28.00 -17.29
CA ARG A 181 1.69 -28.76 -18.32
C ARG A 181 0.71 -29.69 -19.04
N PRO A 182 0.60 -29.61 -20.39
CA PRO A 182 -0.19 -30.55 -21.16
C PRO A 182 0.23 -32.01 -20.91
N ALA A 183 -0.76 -32.89 -20.82
CA ALA A 183 -0.55 -34.31 -20.56
C ALA A 183 -0.29 -35.13 -21.85
N ASP A 184 0.39 -34.55 -22.85
CA ASP A 184 0.78 -35.28 -24.06
C ASP A 184 2.22 -35.82 -23.98
N GLY A 185 2.57 -36.69 -24.95
CA GLY A 185 3.87 -37.36 -24.98
C GLY A 185 5.04 -36.39 -25.18
N LEU A 186 4.88 -35.38 -26.03
CA LEU A 186 5.93 -34.39 -26.30
C LEU A 186 6.23 -33.61 -25.01
N HIS A 187 5.22 -32.99 -24.40
CA HIS A 187 5.42 -32.21 -23.19
C HIS A 187 5.99 -33.06 -22.06
N ARG A 188 5.57 -34.32 -21.88
CA ARG A 188 6.14 -35.24 -20.87
C ARG A 188 7.62 -35.53 -21.10
N ASN A 189 8.03 -35.74 -22.35
CA ASN A 189 9.39 -36.12 -22.71
C ASN A 189 10.37 -34.93 -22.73
N SER A 190 9.89 -33.70 -22.93
CA SER A 190 10.74 -32.50 -22.97
C SER A 190 11.29 -32.05 -21.60
N GLY A 191 10.87 -32.67 -20.49
CA GLY A 191 11.32 -32.28 -19.15
C GLY A 191 11.05 -30.80 -18.85
N ASN A 192 12.11 -30.04 -18.53
CA ASN A 192 12.09 -28.60 -18.25
C ASN A 192 12.53 -27.73 -19.45
N ALA A 193 12.76 -28.33 -20.63
CA ALA A 193 13.20 -27.62 -21.84
C ALA A 193 12.04 -26.88 -22.53
N CYS A 194 11.26 -26.10 -21.78
CA CYS A 194 10.10 -25.41 -22.33
C CYS A 194 10.50 -24.26 -23.25
N TYR A 195 11.64 -23.60 -22.99
CA TYR A 195 12.16 -22.47 -23.78
C TYR A 195 12.61 -22.83 -25.20
N ASP A 196 12.79 -24.12 -25.46
CA ASP A 196 13.09 -24.62 -26.80
C ASP A 196 11.94 -24.37 -27.78
N CYS A 197 10.70 -24.27 -27.26
CA CYS A 197 9.49 -24.11 -28.06
C CYS A 197 8.61 -22.93 -27.59
N HIS A 198 8.70 -22.53 -26.32
CA HIS A 198 7.85 -21.48 -25.74
C HIS A 198 8.67 -20.27 -25.31
N SER A 199 8.03 -19.11 -25.26
CA SER A 199 8.58 -17.92 -24.59
C SER A 199 7.58 -17.40 -23.57
N THR A 200 8.08 -16.76 -22.51
CA THR A 200 7.26 -16.11 -21.48
C THR A 200 6.45 -14.94 -22.04
N ASN A 201 6.96 -14.29 -23.08
CA ASN A 201 6.29 -13.19 -23.78
C ASN A 201 5.23 -13.66 -24.79
N THR A 202 5.38 -14.86 -25.35
CA THR A 202 4.45 -15.47 -26.29
C THR A 202 4.45 -16.97 -26.06
N TRP A 203 3.56 -17.42 -25.16
CA TRP A 203 3.46 -18.83 -24.79
C TRP A 203 2.78 -19.66 -25.88
N LYS A 204 1.77 -19.06 -26.55
CA LYS A 204 1.05 -19.65 -27.68
C LYS A 204 0.92 -18.63 -28.81
N PRO A 205 1.12 -19.02 -30.09
CA PRO A 205 1.62 -20.33 -30.52
C PRO A 205 3.08 -20.56 -30.10
N SER A 206 3.50 -21.83 -30.06
CA SER A 206 4.91 -22.17 -29.85
C SER A 206 5.73 -21.96 -31.13
N THR A 207 7.05 -21.90 -31.00
CA THR A 207 8.02 -21.89 -32.11
C THR A 207 8.47 -23.31 -32.48
N PHE A 208 7.64 -24.32 -32.24
CA PHE A 208 7.98 -25.72 -32.48
C PHE A 208 8.27 -25.99 -33.96
N ASP A 209 9.41 -26.61 -34.24
CA ASP A 209 9.86 -26.96 -35.59
C ASP A 209 9.99 -28.48 -35.74
N HIS A 210 9.07 -29.08 -36.51
CA HIS A 210 9.11 -30.51 -36.82
C HIS A 210 10.44 -30.94 -37.46
N ASP A 211 11.06 -30.12 -38.31
CA ASP A 211 12.32 -30.47 -38.97
C ASP A 211 13.53 -30.41 -38.02
N GLN A 212 13.40 -29.72 -36.90
CA GLN A 212 14.44 -29.69 -35.87
C GLN A 212 14.35 -30.92 -34.96
N TYR A 213 13.14 -31.25 -34.51
CA TYR A 213 12.94 -32.26 -33.46
C TYR A 213 12.55 -33.65 -33.99
N PHE A 214 11.98 -33.72 -35.19
CA PHE A 214 11.53 -34.95 -35.86
C PHE A 214 12.08 -35.02 -37.30
N ARG A 215 13.41 -35.14 -37.42
CA ARG A 215 14.05 -35.35 -38.73
C ARG A 215 13.81 -36.77 -39.22
N PHE A 216 13.01 -36.91 -40.26
CA PHE A 216 13.03 -38.10 -41.09
C PHE A 216 14.37 -38.15 -41.84
N ASP A 217 15.04 -39.29 -41.80
CA ASP A 217 16.11 -39.53 -42.74
C ASP A 217 15.48 -39.56 -44.14
N ARG A 218 16.11 -38.90 -45.12
CA ARG A 218 15.56 -38.72 -46.49
C ARG A 218 15.21 -40.04 -47.21
N HIS A 219 15.59 -41.18 -46.63
CA HIS A 219 15.38 -42.51 -47.15
C HIS A 219 14.10 -43.18 -46.60
N HIS A 220 13.46 -42.64 -45.56
CA HIS A 220 12.20 -43.14 -45.00
C HIS A 220 11.19 -42.01 -44.78
N PRO A 221 10.60 -41.45 -45.85
CA PRO A 221 9.50 -40.51 -45.71
C PRO A 221 8.33 -41.22 -45.01
N ALA A 222 7.96 -40.74 -43.82
CA ALA A 222 6.76 -41.17 -43.13
C ALA A 222 5.63 -40.18 -43.44
N ASP A 223 4.44 -40.69 -43.78
CA ASP A 223 3.26 -39.84 -43.92
C ASP A 223 2.87 -39.28 -42.55
N CYS A 224 2.45 -38.01 -42.47
CA CYS A 224 2.07 -37.40 -41.19
C CYS A 224 1.01 -38.24 -40.43
N GLN A 225 0.13 -38.91 -41.18
CA GLN A 225 -0.93 -39.76 -40.66
C GLN A 225 -0.43 -41.03 -39.96
N SER A 226 0.81 -41.47 -40.23
CA SER A 226 1.39 -42.63 -39.54
C SER A 226 1.68 -42.36 -38.07
N CYS A 227 1.75 -41.09 -37.67
CA CYS A 227 1.93 -40.67 -36.27
C CYS A 227 0.75 -39.83 -35.77
N HIS A 228 0.09 -39.08 -36.65
CA HIS A 228 -1.08 -38.26 -36.33
C HIS A 228 -2.36 -38.92 -36.84
N GLU A 229 -2.76 -40.01 -36.19
CA GLU A 229 -3.94 -40.81 -36.54
C GLU A 229 -5.29 -40.06 -36.36
N ASN A 230 -5.28 -38.90 -35.68
CA ASN A 230 -6.44 -38.05 -35.46
C ASN A 230 -6.08 -36.59 -35.83
N PRO A 231 -6.95 -35.86 -36.56
CA PRO A 231 -6.79 -34.41 -36.82
C PRO A 231 -6.47 -33.56 -35.58
N GLU A 232 -7.01 -33.93 -34.41
CA GLU A 232 -6.73 -33.25 -33.13
C GLU A 232 -5.28 -33.41 -32.64
N ASN A 233 -4.52 -34.34 -33.23
CA ASN A 233 -3.09 -34.55 -32.94
C ASN A 233 -2.18 -33.69 -33.83
N PHE A 234 -2.73 -33.03 -34.87
CA PHE A 234 -2.01 -32.00 -35.63
C PHE A 234 -2.08 -30.68 -34.84
N LYS A 235 -1.22 -30.53 -33.84
CA LYS A 235 -1.14 -29.33 -33.00
C LYS A 235 0.11 -28.52 -33.27
#